data_AF-A0A497HTN8-F1
#
_entry.id   AF-A0A497HTN8-F1
#
_cell.length_a   1.000
_cell.length_b   1.000
_cell.length_c   1.000
_cell.angle_alpha   90.00
_cell.angle_beta   90.00
_cell.angle_gamma   90.00
#
_symmetry.space_group_name_H-M   'P 1'
#
loop_
_entity.id
_entity.type
_entity.pdbx_description
1 polymer ?
#
loop_
_entity_poly.entity_id
_entity_poly.type
_entity_poly.pdbx_seq_one_letter_code
_entity_poly.pdbx_strand_id
1 'polypeptide(L)'
;MDRYAIFLILSLLLLLPPASALDTAVPAVRARGSQTYSPLSVWDMGFTGRGVGVAIIDGGVDDEHPDLKGRFVAGVDLTVPDTPLTPRDGSLNPDDNGGHGTFCAGCIMGNGNSSDGRIMGVAPEATLIDVKVYRALEAGRLAE
;
A
#
# COMPACT_ATOMS: atom_id res chain seq x y z
N MET A 1 -16.19 14.89 -13.80
CA MET A 1 -14.74 15.02 -14.08
C MET A 1 -14.06 14.88 -12.74
N ASP A 2 -13.82 13.63 -12.36
CA ASP A 2 -13.44 13.27 -11.00
C ASP A 2 -11.93 13.44 -10.88
N ARG A 3 -11.51 14.32 -9.97
CA ARG A 3 -10.10 14.67 -9.77
C ARG A 3 -9.49 13.63 -8.83
N TYR A 4 -8.77 12.66 -9.38
CA TYR A 4 -7.93 11.76 -8.58
C TYR A 4 -6.75 12.55 -8.00
N ALA A 5 -6.74 12.75 -6.68
CA ALA A 5 -5.58 13.26 -5.97
C ALA A 5 -4.56 12.12 -5.82
N ILE A 6 -3.44 12.21 -6.54
CA ILE A 6 -2.34 11.25 -6.45
C ILE A 6 -1.46 11.67 -5.28
N PHE A 7 -1.49 10.92 -4.18
CA PHE A 7 -0.52 11.07 -3.09
C PHE A 7 0.71 10.24 -3.39
N LEU A 8 1.80 10.93 -3.72
CA LEU A 8 3.09 10.34 -4.05
C LEU A 8 3.89 10.20 -2.75
N ILE A 9 3.93 9.00 -2.18
CA ILE A 9 4.86 8.70 -1.08
C ILE A 9 6.23 8.45 -1.70
N LEU A 10 6.93 9.52 -2.03
CA LEU A 10 8.34 9.48 -2.35
C LEU A 10 9.07 9.29 -1.01
N SER A 11 9.82 8.20 -0.86
CA SER A 11 10.72 7.97 0.28
C SER A 11 11.92 8.94 0.21
N LEU A 12 11.64 10.24 0.33
CA LEU A 12 12.64 11.27 0.51
C LEU A 12 12.75 11.57 2.01
N LEU A 13 13.65 10.84 2.66
CA LEU A 13 14.04 11.06 4.05
C LEU A 13 14.78 12.40 4.17
N LEU A 14 14.04 13.51 4.24
CA LEU A 14 14.56 14.81 4.62
C LEU A 14 14.45 14.97 6.14
N LEU A 15 15.60 14.82 6.81
CA LEU A 15 16.10 15.55 7.99
C LEU A 15 15.11 16.15 9.03
N LEU A 16 13.93 15.59 9.23
CA LEU A 16 13.09 15.85 10.40
C LEU A 16 13.31 14.71 11.39
N PRO A 17 13.47 15.00 12.70
CA PRO A 17 13.60 13.95 13.69
C PRO A 17 12.36 13.05 13.60
N PRO A 18 12.50 11.74 13.33
CA PRO A 18 11.38 10.83 13.05
C PRO A 18 10.40 10.66 14.22
N ALA A 19 10.74 11.17 15.40
CA ALA A 19 9.97 11.01 16.62
C ALA A 19 8.59 11.70 16.59
N SER A 20 8.45 12.90 16.01
CA SER A 20 7.22 13.70 16.18
C SER A 20 6.03 13.21 15.34
N ALA A 21 6.28 12.66 14.14
CA ALA A 21 5.22 12.16 13.27
C ALA A 21 4.76 10.75 13.68
N LEU A 22 5.69 9.88 14.09
CA LEU A 22 5.37 8.51 14.51
C LEU A 22 4.61 8.47 15.84
N ASP A 23 4.89 9.39 16.77
CA ASP A 23 4.14 9.50 18.04
C ASP A 23 2.64 9.73 17.85
N THR A 24 2.24 10.35 16.73
CA THR A 24 0.83 10.58 16.38
C THR A 24 0.29 9.47 15.47
N ALA A 25 1.07 9.05 14.48
CA ALA A 25 0.63 8.06 13.48
C ALA A 25 0.42 6.67 14.08
N VAL A 26 1.33 6.18 14.93
CA VAL A 26 1.29 4.83 15.51
C VAL A 26 0.04 4.61 16.39
N PRO A 27 -0.34 5.52 17.30
CA PRO A 27 -1.58 5.37 18.07
C PRO A 27 -2.85 5.57 17.24
N ALA A 28 -2.84 6.52 16.30
CA ALA A 28 -3.97 6.82 15.41
C ALA A 28 -4.45 5.59 14.63
N VAL A 29 -3.51 4.72 14.22
CA VAL A 29 -3.76 3.48 13.47
C VAL A 29 -3.81 2.24 14.38
N ARG A 30 -3.90 2.44 15.70
CA ARG A 30 -3.94 1.39 16.73
C ARG A 30 -2.76 0.42 16.74
N ALA A 31 -1.57 0.85 16.31
CA ALA A 31 -0.38 0.00 16.44
C ALA A 31 0.01 -0.25 17.92
N ARG A 32 -0.41 0.61 18.87
CA ARG A 32 -0.40 0.33 20.32
C ARG A 32 -1.42 1.20 21.07
N GLY A 33 -2.09 0.65 22.09
CA GLY A 33 -2.91 1.44 23.02
C GLY A 33 -2.06 2.42 23.85
N SER A 34 -2.51 3.67 24.00
CA SER A 34 -1.84 4.72 24.76
C SER A 34 -2.82 5.43 25.70
N GLN A 35 -2.39 5.77 26.92
CA GLN A 35 -3.17 6.57 27.87
C GLN A 35 -2.95 8.08 27.70
N THR A 36 -2.00 8.48 26.83
CA THR A 36 -1.59 9.87 26.64
C THR A 36 -2.39 10.59 25.54
N TYR A 37 -3.04 9.85 24.64
CA TYR A 37 -3.73 10.37 23.45
C TYR A 37 -5.17 9.86 23.35
N SER A 38 -5.93 10.40 22.38
CA SER A 38 -7.33 10.06 22.13
C SER A 38 -7.57 8.54 22.09
N PRO A 39 -8.61 8.01 22.77
CA PRO A 39 -8.99 6.60 22.67
C PRO A 39 -9.63 6.25 21.31
N LEU A 40 -10.08 7.27 20.56
CA LEU A 40 -10.64 7.10 19.22
C LEU A 40 -9.51 6.94 18.19
N SER A 41 -9.59 5.88 17.39
CA SER A 41 -8.76 5.71 16.19
C SER A 41 -9.19 6.68 15.09
N VAL A 42 -8.35 6.87 14.07
CA VAL A 42 -8.73 7.66 12.88
C VAL A 42 -9.93 7.05 12.16
N TRP A 43 -10.12 5.74 12.26
CA TRP A 43 -11.31 5.05 11.74
C TRP A 43 -12.57 5.41 12.53
N ASP A 44 -12.49 5.51 13.86
CA ASP A 44 -13.60 5.96 14.72
C ASP A 44 -14.00 7.41 14.41
N MET A 45 -13.08 8.19 13.83
CA MET A 45 -13.33 9.55 13.32
C MET A 45 -13.82 9.59 11.86
N GLY A 46 -13.97 8.44 11.20
CA GLY A 46 -14.46 8.31 9.83
C GLY A 46 -13.38 8.39 8.74
N PHE A 47 -12.09 8.41 9.09
CA PHE A 47 -10.98 8.45 8.13
C PHE A 47 -10.46 7.05 7.84
N THR A 48 -10.85 6.49 6.71
CA THR A 48 -10.50 5.11 6.30
C THR A 48 -9.66 5.04 5.01
N GLY A 49 -9.35 6.19 4.40
CA GLY A 49 -8.73 6.27 3.08
C GLY A 49 -9.71 6.18 1.91
N ARG A 50 -11.02 6.10 2.16
CA ARG A 50 -12.03 6.06 1.11
C ARG A 50 -11.89 7.23 0.13
N GLY A 51 -11.84 6.92 -1.16
CA GLY A 51 -11.69 7.90 -2.24
C GLY A 51 -10.25 8.37 -2.48
N VAL A 52 -9.27 7.82 -1.75
CA VAL A 52 -7.85 8.08 -1.95
C VAL A 52 -7.22 6.94 -2.75
N GLY A 53 -6.49 7.30 -3.81
CA GLY A 53 -5.63 6.39 -4.56
C GLY A 53 -4.21 6.44 -4.01
N VAL A 54 -3.65 5.28 -3.69
CA VAL A 54 -2.27 5.14 -3.20
C VAL A 54 -1.46 4.35 -4.22
N ALA A 55 -0.40 4.97 -4.72
CA ALA A 55 0.56 4.30 -5.59
C ALA A 55 1.63 3.60 -4.76
N ILE A 56 1.80 2.30 -5.00
CA ILE A 56 2.88 1.49 -4.44
C ILE A 56 3.96 1.37 -5.51
N ILE A 57 5.10 2.01 -5.27
CA ILE A 57 6.25 1.98 -6.18
C ILE A 57 7.26 0.97 -5.63
N ASP A 58 7.11 -0.30 -6.01
CA ASP A 58 7.82 -1.41 -5.38
C ASP A 58 8.07 -2.58 -6.36
N GLY A 59 8.22 -3.81 -5.85
CA GLY A 59 8.43 -5.04 -6.62
C GLY A 59 7.16 -5.62 -7.29
N GLY A 60 6.05 -4.88 -7.26
CA GLY A 60 4.70 -5.32 -7.61
C GLY A 60 3.85 -5.64 -6.37
N VAL A 61 2.56 -5.87 -6.56
CA VAL A 61 1.61 -6.24 -5.50
C VAL A 61 0.73 -7.41 -5.95
N ASP A 62 0.62 -8.44 -5.11
CA ASP A 62 -0.40 -9.51 -5.24
C ASP A 62 -1.75 -8.93 -4.79
N ASP A 63 -2.56 -8.46 -5.74
CA ASP A 63 -3.87 -7.87 -5.49
C ASP A 63 -4.98 -8.94 -5.37
N GLU A 64 -4.69 -10.20 -5.67
CA GLU A 64 -5.54 -11.35 -5.35
C GLU A 64 -5.50 -11.72 -3.87
N HIS A 65 -4.51 -11.23 -3.11
CA HIS A 65 -4.43 -11.42 -1.66
C HIS A 65 -5.76 -11.05 -0.99
N PRO A 66 -6.33 -11.88 -0.08
CA PRO A 66 -7.67 -11.65 0.46
C PRO A 66 -7.86 -10.29 1.14
N ASP A 67 -6.78 -9.75 1.72
CA ASP A 67 -6.80 -8.43 2.37
C ASP A 67 -6.73 -7.25 1.38
N LEU A 68 -6.35 -7.48 0.13
CA LEU A 68 -6.20 -6.46 -0.91
C LEU A 68 -7.28 -6.59 -2.01
N LYS A 69 -8.10 -7.64 -1.95
CA LYS A 69 -9.16 -7.90 -2.93
C LYS A 69 -10.07 -6.67 -3.14
N GLY A 70 -10.18 -6.27 -4.41
CA GLY A 70 -11.01 -5.14 -4.82
C GLY A 70 -10.42 -3.77 -4.48
N ARG A 71 -9.13 -3.69 -4.16
CA ARG A 71 -8.40 -2.43 -3.96
C ARG A 71 -7.76 -1.93 -5.26
N PHE A 72 -7.30 -2.82 -6.12
CA PHE A 72 -6.64 -2.50 -7.38
C PHE A 72 -7.53 -1.69 -8.33
N VAL A 73 -7.02 -0.56 -8.83
CA VAL A 73 -7.72 0.31 -9.79
C VAL A 73 -6.89 0.65 -11.02
N ALA A 74 -5.57 0.52 -10.95
CA ALA A 74 -4.63 0.75 -12.03
C ALA A 74 -3.27 0.16 -11.69
N GLY A 75 -2.43 -0.06 -12.70
CA GLY A 75 -1.06 -0.47 -12.49
C GLY A 75 -0.19 -0.28 -13.72
N VAL A 76 1.11 -0.50 -13.56
CA VAL A 76 2.10 -0.54 -14.66
C VAL A 76 3.34 -1.31 -14.22
N ASP A 77 3.88 -2.15 -15.11
CA ASP A 77 5.19 -2.79 -14.94
C ASP A 77 6.27 -2.02 -15.70
N LEU A 78 7.05 -1.20 -14.99
CA LEU A 78 8.17 -0.43 -15.54
C LEU A 78 9.46 -1.24 -15.64
N THR A 79 9.45 -2.52 -15.26
CA THR A 79 10.61 -3.42 -15.46
C THR A 79 10.70 -3.94 -16.90
N VAL A 80 9.63 -3.78 -17.67
CA VAL A 80 9.57 -4.11 -19.09
C VAL A 80 9.44 -2.80 -19.89
N PRO A 81 10.28 -2.57 -20.90
CA PRO A 81 10.13 -1.41 -21.79
C PRO A 81 8.79 -1.43 -22.53
N ASP A 82 8.23 -0.24 -22.78
CA ASP A 82 7.00 -0.03 -23.56
C ASP A 82 5.76 -0.75 -23.00
N THR A 83 5.73 -1.07 -21.70
CA THR A 83 4.56 -1.64 -21.03
C THR A 83 3.39 -0.65 -21.05
N PRO A 84 2.21 -1.05 -21.56
CA PRO A 84 1.01 -0.25 -21.43
C PRO A 84 0.56 -0.18 -19.97
N LEU A 85 -0.20 0.86 -19.61
CA LEU A 85 -0.91 0.86 -18.33
C LEU A 85 -1.78 -0.39 -18.23
N THR A 86 -1.81 -1.01 -17.07
CA THR A 86 -2.72 -2.11 -16.75
C THR A 86 -4.15 -1.72 -17.10
N PRO A 87 -4.83 -2.49 -17.95
CA PRO A 87 -6.24 -2.29 -18.20
C PRO A 87 -7.05 -2.53 -16.92
N ARG A 88 -8.15 -1.78 -16.75
CA ARG A 88 -9.02 -1.86 -15.57
C ARG A 88 -9.71 -3.22 -15.38
N ASP A 89 -9.67 -4.09 -16.39
CA ASP A 89 -10.21 -5.44 -16.34
C ASP A 89 -9.25 -6.45 -15.69
N GLY A 90 -8.05 -6.01 -15.31
CA GLY A 90 -7.04 -6.86 -14.67
C GLY A 90 -6.30 -7.79 -15.65
N SER A 91 -6.44 -7.60 -16.97
CA SER A 91 -5.80 -8.48 -17.96
C SER A 91 -4.27 -8.41 -17.98
N LEU A 92 -3.69 -7.39 -17.34
CA LEU A 92 -2.25 -7.18 -17.23
C LEU A 92 -1.90 -6.70 -15.83
N ASN A 93 -1.51 -7.60 -14.93
CA ASN A 93 -1.16 -7.26 -13.56
C ASN A 93 0.37 -7.15 -13.42
N PRO A 94 0.94 -6.07 -12.84
CA PRO A 94 2.39 -6.03 -12.57
C PRO A 94 2.83 -7.15 -11.62
N ASP A 95 1.96 -7.55 -10.68
CA ASP A 95 2.02 -8.70 -9.76
C ASP A 95 3.31 -8.77 -8.91
N ASP A 96 3.24 -9.37 -7.72
CA ASP A 96 4.37 -9.46 -6.79
C ASP A 96 5.08 -10.82 -6.85
N ASN A 97 6.38 -10.80 -7.06
CA ASN A 97 7.22 -12.01 -7.00
C ASN A 97 8.21 -12.00 -5.82
N GLY A 98 8.25 -10.92 -5.04
CA GLY A 98 9.18 -10.72 -3.92
C GLY A 98 8.51 -10.63 -2.55
N GLY A 99 7.22 -10.30 -2.51
CA GLY A 99 6.41 -10.19 -1.29
C GLY A 99 6.53 -8.83 -0.58
N HIS A 100 7.56 -8.03 -0.86
CA HIS A 100 7.77 -6.74 -0.20
C HIS A 100 6.68 -5.72 -0.55
N GLY A 101 6.32 -5.60 -1.83
CA GLY A 101 5.26 -4.68 -2.25
C GLY A 101 3.90 -5.08 -1.69
N THR A 102 3.58 -6.38 -1.69
CA THR A 102 2.36 -6.91 -1.05
C THR A 102 2.33 -6.64 0.45
N PHE A 103 3.45 -6.81 1.15
CA PHE A 103 3.56 -6.47 2.57
C PHE A 103 3.31 -4.98 2.82
N CYS A 104 3.93 -4.10 2.03
CA CYS A 104 3.71 -2.65 2.11
C CYS A 104 2.25 -2.28 1.83
N ALA A 105 1.64 -2.87 0.79
CA ALA A 105 0.23 -2.67 0.47
C ALA A 105 -0.69 -3.14 1.62
N GLY A 106 -0.37 -4.27 2.25
CA GLY A 106 -1.09 -4.78 3.43
C GLY A 106 -1.04 -3.81 4.62
N CYS A 107 0.14 -3.25 4.94
CA CYS A 107 0.28 -2.25 5.99
C CYS A 107 -0.54 -0.98 5.72
N ILE A 108 -0.72 -0.61 4.45
CA ILE A 108 -1.45 0.59 4.07
C ILE A 108 -2.96 0.31 3.99
N MET A 109 -3.40 -0.68 3.23
CA MET A 109 -4.81 -0.83 2.85
C MET A 109 -5.38 -2.24 3.01
N GLY A 110 -4.69 -3.11 3.76
CA GLY A 110 -5.24 -4.41 4.13
C GLY A 110 -6.58 -4.28 4.84
N ASN A 111 -7.63 -4.88 4.28
CA ASN A 111 -8.99 -4.81 4.82
C ASN A 111 -9.21 -5.75 6.03
N GLY A 112 -8.23 -6.61 6.33
CA GLY A 112 -8.20 -7.52 7.46
C GLY A 112 -9.04 -8.78 7.33
N ASN A 113 -9.55 -9.10 6.14
CA ASN A 113 -10.32 -10.31 5.84
C ASN A 113 -9.62 -11.61 6.28
N SER A 114 -8.30 -11.73 6.10
CA SER A 114 -7.48 -12.87 6.54
C SER A 114 -7.34 -12.98 8.06
N SER A 115 -7.78 -11.97 8.81
CA SER A 115 -7.64 -11.88 10.27
C SER A 115 -8.94 -11.59 11.00
N ASP A 116 -10.10 -11.73 10.34
CA ASP A 116 -11.41 -11.37 10.90
C ASP A 116 -11.48 -9.89 11.37
N GLY A 117 -10.78 -9.00 10.65
CA GLY A 117 -10.70 -7.57 10.95
C GLY A 117 -9.74 -7.21 12.10
N ARG A 118 -8.95 -8.16 12.62
CA ARG A 118 -8.00 -7.90 13.72
C ARG A 118 -6.75 -7.14 13.28
N ILE A 119 -6.27 -7.41 12.07
CA ILE A 119 -5.07 -6.82 11.47
C ILE A 119 -5.51 -6.12 10.20
N MET A 120 -5.60 -4.80 10.26
CA MET A 120 -5.98 -3.94 9.13
C MET A 120 -4.88 -2.93 8.87
N GLY A 121 -4.74 -2.56 7.59
CA GLY A 121 -3.88 -1.46 7.19
C GLY A 121 -4.44 -0.13 7.67
N VAL A 122 -3.58 0.89 7.66
CA VAL A 122 -3.89 2.27 8.11
C VAL A 122 -5.12 2.88 7.43
N ALA A 123 -5.27 2.64 6.13
CA ALA A 123 -6.26 3.18 5.22
C ALA A 123 -6.97 2.04 4.48
N PRO A 124 -7.78 1.23 5.19
CA PRO A 124 -8.32 -0.03 4.67
C PRO A 124 -9.31 0.14 3.51
N GLU A 125 -9.77 1.36 3.22
CA GLU A 125 -10.67 1.69 2.11
C GLU A 125 -10.01 2.53 1.00
N ALA A 126 -8.68 2.69 1.05
CA ALA A 126 -7.92 3.26 -0.07
C ALA A 126 -7.96 2.35 -1.30
N THR A 127 -7.58 2.89 -2.45
CA THR A 127 -7.43 2.14 -3.70
C THR A 127 -5.96 2.01 -4.08
N LEU A 128 -5.59 0.89 -4.69
CA LEU A 128 -4.23 0.51 -5.06
C LEU A 128 -3.93 0.91 -6.50
N ILE A 129 -2.81 1.61 -6.68
CA ILE A 129 -2.15 1.79 -7.97
C ILE A 129 -0.81 1.05 -7.90
N ASP A 130 -0.67 -0.09 -8.57
CA ASP A 130 0.58 -0.88 -8.52
C ASP A 130 1.60 -0.40 -9.55
N VAL A 131 2.75 0.09 -9.10
CA VAL A 131 3.83 0.60 -9.95
C VAL A 131 5.07 -0.25 -9.71
N LYS A 132 5.20 -1.33 -10.47
CA LYS A 132 6.35 -2.23 -10.35
C LYS A 132 7.59 -1.62 -11.01
N VAL A 133 8.65 -1.45 -10.25
CA VAL A 133 9.91 -0.79 -10.69
C VAL A 133 11.13 -1.69 -10.61
N TYR A 134 11.04 -2.83 -9.93
CA TYR A 134 12.09 -3.85 -9.93
C TYR A 134 11.48 -5.24 -9.88
N ARG A 135 12.26 -6.23 -10.30
CA ARG A 135 11.90 -7.65 -10.15
C ARG A 135 12.62 -8.20 -8.93
N ALA A 136 11.93 -9.02 -8.15
CA ALA A 136 12.58 -9.80 -7.13
C ALA A 136 13.71 -10.62 -7.77
N LEU A 137 14.88 -10.62 -7.13
CA LEU A 137 15.98 -11.46 -7.59
C LEU A 137 15.57 -12.92 -7.39
N GLU A 138 15.56 -13.71 -8.46
CA GLU A 138 15.53 -15.16 -8.30
C GLU A 138 16.76 -15.57 -7.48
N ALA A 139 16.52 -16.18 -6.32
CA ALA A 139 17.57 -16.76 -5.48
C ALA A 139 18.25 -17.91 -6.25
N GLY A 140 19.19 -17.57 -7.14
CA GLY A 140 19.85 -18.54 -8.02
C GLY A 140 20.63 -17.94 -9.18
N ARG A 141 20.44 -16.66 -9.54
CA ARG A 141 21.19 -16.01 -10.63
C ARG A 141 22.20 -15.00 -10.12
N LEU A 142 23.17 -15.49 -9.35
CA LEU A 142 24.47 -14.83 -9.32
C LEU A 142 25.19 -15.23 -10.62
N ALA A 143 25.47 -14.22 -11.43
CA ALA A 143 26.00 -14.31 -12.77
C ALA A 143 27.23 -15.23 -12.90
N GLU A 144 27.24 -16.05 -13.96
CA GLU A 144 28.49 -16.44 -14.65
C GLU A 144 29.06 -15.24 -15.43
#